data_AF-A0A822DZI2-F1
#
_entry.id   AF-A0A822DZI2-F1
#
_cell.length_a   1.000
_cell.length_b   1.000
_cell.length_c   1.000
_cell.angle_alpha   90.00
_cell.angle_beta   90.00
_cell.angle_gamma   90.00
#
_symmetry.space_group_name_H-M   'P 1'
#
loop_
_entity.id
_entity.type
_entity.pdbx_description
1 polymer ?
#
loop_
_entity_poly.entity_id
_entity_poly.type
_entity_poly.pdbx_seq_one_letter_code
_entity_poly.pdbx_strand_id
1 'polypeptide(L)'
;ELPKAVREATNTGIQTAGIDVRLCDIGEAIQEVMESHEIELDGKLYPIKSIRNLQGHLIGQYHIHAGKSIPIVKGGEAIRMQEGEIYAIETFGSTGKGLVHDDMEVSHYMKNFDVEQASVRNTKSKQLYNTITKNFGTLAFCRRWLDRLGESKYLLALKSLVDANVVNPYPPLCDIKGCYTAQFEHTIILRPTCKEVVSRGDDY
;
A
#
# COMPACT_ATOMS: atom_id res chain seq x y z
N GLU A 1 -21.92 -5.14 -6.10
CA GLU A 1 -21.98 -4.37 -4.84
C GLU A 1 -20.61 -4.10 -4.21
N LEU A 2 -19.82 -5.10 -3.77
CA LEU A 2 -18.54 -4.83 -3.09
C LEU A 2 -17.53 -3.98 -3.89
N PRO A 3 -17.17 -4.33 -5.15
CA PRO A 3 -16.27 -3.48 -5.96
C PRO A 3 -16.83 -2.07 -6.22
N LYS A 4 -18.16 -1.93 -6.31
CA LYS A 4 -18.81 -0.64 -6.51
C LYS A 4 -18.62 0.27 -5.30
N ALA A 5 -18.89 -0.25 -4.09
CA ALA A 5 -18.69 0.49 -2.84
C ALA A 5 -17.23 0.97 -2.70
N VAL A 6 -16.27 0.07 -2.97
CA VAL A 6 -14.85 0.42 -2.87
C VAL A 6 -14.44 1.46 -3.91
N ARG A 7 -14.94 1.35 -5.15
CA ARG A 7 -14.66 2.35 -6.19
C ARG A 7 -15.24 3.73 -5.84
N GLU A 8 -16.46 3.77 -5.29
CA GLU A 8 -17.09 5.01 -4.84
C GLU A 8 -16.34 5.64 -3.66
N ALA A 9 -15.89 4.82 -2.70
CA ALA A 9 -15.06 5.26 -1.59
C ALA A 9 -13.69 5.79 -2.07
N THR A 10 -13.01 5.10 -2.99
CA THR A 10 -11.75 5.58 -3.59
C THR A 10 -11.96 6.90 -4.33
N ASN A 11 -13.02 7.03 -5.14
CA ASN A 11 -13.32 8.28 -5.83
C ASN A 11 -13.70 9.42 -4.87
N THR A 12 -14.33 9.11 -3.75
CA THR A 12 -14.59 10.08 -2.67
C THR A 12 -13.27 10.56 -2.06
N GLY A 13 -12.35 9.64 -1.73
CA GLY A 13 -11.01 9.99 -1.27
C GLY A 13 -10.27 10.90 -2.26
N ILE A 14 -10.34 10.58 -3.55
CA ILE A 14 -9.76 11.39 -4.63
C ILE A 14 -10.43 12.77 -4.69
N GLN A 15 -11.75 12.86 -4.60
CA GLN A 15 -12.49 14.12 -4.64
C GLN A 15 -12.13 15.02 -3.45
N THR A 16 -12.04 14.44 -2.24
CA THR A 16 -11.72 15.15 -0.99
C THR A 16 -10.25 15.59 -0.94
N ALA A 17 -9.33 14.84 -1.53
CA ALA A 17 -7.91 15.20 -1.53
C ALA A 17 -7.61 16.57 -2.15
N GLY A 18 -6.62 17.29 -1.62
CA GLY A 18 -6.23 18.60 -2.15
C GLY A 18 -5.21 19.29 -1.25
N ILE A 19 -4.55 20.31 -1.78
CA ILE A 19 -3.62 21.14 -1.00
C ILE A 19 -4.36 21.70 0.23
N ASP A 20 -3.69 21.66 1.39
CA ASP A 20 -4.20 22.06 2.71
C ASP A 20 -5.31 21.19 3.31
N VAL A 21 -5.76 20.15 2.63
CA VAL A 21 -6.72 19.17 3.16
C VAL A 21 -6.04 18.31 4.22
N ARG A 22 -6.73 18.08 5.34
CA ARG A 22 -6.25 17.21 6.42
C ARG A 22 -6.45 15.74 6.04
N LEU A 23 -5.45 14.90 6.26
CA LEU A 23 -5.51 13.47 5.93
C LEU A 23 -6.65 12.75 6.67
N CYS A 24 -6.93 13.14 7.93
CA CYS A 24 -8.05 12.60 8.69
C CYS A 24 -9.42 12.86 8.05
N ASP A 25 -9.62 14.00 7.39
CA ASP A 25 -10.90 14.37 6.76
C ASP A 25 -11.15 13.51 5.52
N ILE A 26 -10.08 13.15 4.80
CA ILE A 26 -10.14 12.22 3.68
C ILE A 26 -10.59 10.83 4.17
N GLY A 27 -9.99 10.35 5.27
CA GLY A 27 -10.36 9.05 5.85
C GLY A 27 -11.78 8.99 6.39
N GLU A 28 -12.28 10.08 6.98
CA GLU A 28 -13.67 10.19 7.42
C GLU A 28 -14.65 10.13 6.23
N ALA A 29 -14.39 10.89 5.16
CA ALA A 29 -15.22 10.87 3.95
C ALA A 29 -15.21 9.51 3.24
N ILE A 30 -14.04 8.86 3.15
CA ILE A 30 -13.91 7.51 2.59
C ILE A 30 -14.76 6.53 3.39
N GLN A 31 -14.68 6.56 4.73
CA GLN A 31 -15.42 5.64 5.58
C GLN A 31 -16.92 5.85 5.49
N GLU A 32 -17.38 7.10 5.46
CA GLU A 32 -18.80 7.43 5.31
C GLU A 32 -19.40 6.76 4.07
N VAL A 33 -18.72 6.89 2.92
CA VAL A 33 -19.18 6.29 1.66
C VAL A 33 -19.00 4.77 1.63
N MET A 34 -17.89 4.24 2.15
CA MET A 34 -17.67 2.80 2.19
C MET A 34 -18.74 2.09 3.04
N GLU A 35 -19.01 2.62 4.23
CA GLU A 35 -19.91 2.01 5.22
C GLU A 35 -21.39 2.36 5.00
N SER A 36 -21.72 3.17 3.98
CA SER A 36 -23.10 3.35 3.51
C SER A 36 -23.60 2.17 2.65
N HIS A 37 -22.75 1.18 2.39
CA HIS A 37 -23.04 0.06 1.51
C HIS A 37 -23.13 -1.27 2.27
N GLU A 38 -23.96 -2.17 1.74
CA GLU A 38 -24.06 -3.57 2.16
C GLU A 38 -24.10 -4.50 0.94
N ILE A 39 -23.84 -5.78 1.16
CA ILE A 39 -23.90 -6.82 0.12
C ILE A 39 -24.56 -8.07 0.67
N GLU A 40 -25.42 -8.70 -0.13
CA GLU A 40 -25.98 -10.02 0.16
C GLU A 40 -25.06 -11.11 -0.41
N LEU A 41 -24.65 -12.04 0.43
CA LEU A 41 -23.89 -13.24 0.06
C LEU A 41 -24.54 -14.45 0.72
N ASP A 42 -24.88 -15.46 -0.08
CA ASP A 42 -25.51 -16.71 0.38
C ASP A 42 -26.75 -16.49 1.28
N GLY A 43 -27.60 -15.52 0.91
CA GLY A 43 -28.82 -15.19 1.65
C GLY A 43 -28.61 -14.40 2.95
N LYS A 44 -27.39 -13.88 3.19
CA LYS A 44 -27.07 -13.05 4.35
C LYS A 44 -26.53 -11.69 3.92
N LEU A 45 -27.06 -10.62 4.53
CA LEU A 45 -26.57 -9.27 4.35
C LEU A 45 -25.31 -9.03 5.20
N TYR A 46 -24.31 -8.39 4.60
CA TYR A 46 -23.07 -7.98 5.22
C TYR A 46 -22.85 -6.48 5.00
N PRO A 47 -22.65 -5.69 6.07
CA PRO A 47 -22.17 -4.32 5.90
C PRO A 47 -20.74 -4.35 5.36
N ILE A 48 -20.44 -3.48 4.41
CA ILE A 48 -19.08 -3.31 3.88
C ILE A 48 -18.30 -2.42 4.84
N LYS A 49 -17.10 -2.85 5.23
CA LYS A 49 -16.24 -2.12 6.17
C LYS A 49 -14.95 -1.71 5.50
N SER A 50 -14.48 -0.51 5.81
CA SER A 50 -13.09 -0.12 5.51
C SER A 50 -12.10 -1.01 6.28
N ILE A 51 -11.03 -1.45 5.63
CA ILE A 51 -9.92 -2.16 6.29
C ILE A 51 -9.05 -1.14 7.04
N ARG A 52 -9.33 -0.93 8.33
CA ARG A 52 -8.84 0.22 9.11
C ARG A 52 -7.32 0.31 9.32
N ASN A 53 -6.57 -0.76 9.04
CA ASN A 53 -5.10 -0.78 9.13
C ASN A 53 -4.41 -0.83 7.76
N LEU A 54 -5.14 -0.59 6.67
CA LEU A 54 -4.60 -0.26 5.35
C LEU A 54 -4.89 1.21 5.05
N GLN A 55 -4.01 1.83 4.25
CA GLN A 55 -3.97 3.28 4.08
C GLN A 55 -3.41 3.61 2.71
N GLY A 56 -3.87 4.70 2.09
CA GLY A 56 -3.13 5.32 1.00
C GLY A 56 -1.86 5.99 1.52
N HIS A 57 -1.03 6.52 0.62
CA HIS A 57 0.29 6.99 1.03
C HIS A 57 0.89 8.04 0.08
N LEU A 58 1.81 8.84 0.61
CA LEU A 58 2.68 9.71 -0.18
C LEU A 58 3.68 8.86 -0.99
N ILE A 59 3.93 9.28 -2.22
CA ILE A 59 4.90 8.68 -3.13
C ILE A 59 6.05 9.66 -3.34
N GLY A 60 7.27 9.18 -3.13
CA GLY A 60 8.51 9.89 -3.40
C GLY A 60 9.31 9.24 -4.53
N GLN A 61 10.37 9.92 -4.97
CA GLN A 61 11.26 9.37 -5.99
C GLN A 61 11.94 8.09 -5.49
N TYR A 62 11.67 6.97 -6.14
CA TYR A 62 12.10 5.62 -5.72
C TYR A 62 11.70 5.25 -4.28
N HIS A 63 10.66 5.89 -3.73
CA HIS A 63 10.17 5.65 -2.37
C HIS A 63 8.65 5.50 -2.41
N ILE A 64 8.17 4.25 -2.47
CA ILE A 64 6.73 4.00 -2.64
C ILE A 64 5.93 4.53 -1.45
N HIS A 65 6.44 4.43 -0.22
CA HIS A 65 5.81 4.94 1.00
C HIS A 65 6.61 6.08 1.64
N ALA A 66 6.48 7.31 1.15
CA ALA A 66 7.31 8.45 1.53
C ALA A 66 6.92 9.15 2.87
N GLY A 67 6.28 8.43 3.79
CA GLY A 67 6.13 8.85 5.19
C GLY A 67 4.80 9.45 5.62
N LYS A 68 4.00 10.03 4.71
CA LYS A 68 2.59 10.41 5.04
C LYS A 68 1.63 9.30 4.61
N SER A 69 0.69 8.97 5.49
CA SER A 69 -0.34 7.95 5.23
C SER A 69 -1.73 8.57 5.23
N ILE A 70 -2.56 8.18 4.27
CA ILE A 70 -3.94 8.62 4.11
C ILE A 70 -4.84 7.55 4.73
N PRO A 71 -5.44 7.80 5.90
CA PRO A 71 -6.35 6.83 6.50
C PRO A 71 -7.58 6.63 5.61
N ILE A 72 -8.23 5.46 5.75
CA ILE A 72 -9.52 5.14 5.12
C ILE A 72 -10.66 5.01 6.15
N VAL A 73 -10.39 5.50 7.36
CA VAL A 73 -11.30 5.60 8.51
C VAL A 73 -11.09 6.93 9.23
N LYS A 74 -12.11 7.39 9.96
CA LYS A 74 -12.03 8.58 10.80
C LYS A 74 -11.05 8.40 11.97
N GLY A 75 -10.58 9.52 12.53
CA GLY A 75 -9.72 9.54 13.72
C GLY A 75 -8.21 9.51 13.45
N GLY A 76 -7.79 9.66 12.18
CA GLY A 76 -6.38 9.82 11.81
C GLY A 76 -5.79 11.18 12.18
N GLU A 77 -4.54 11.41 11.76
CA GLU A 77 -3.83 12.66 12.06
C GLU A 77 -4.32 13.84 11.20
N ALA A 78 -4.31 15.04 11.78
CA ALA A 78 -4.67 16.29 11.11
C ALA A 78 -3.53 16.90 10.27
N ILE A 79 -2.59 16.06 9.81
CA ILE A 79 -1.52 16.45 8.87
C ILE A 79 -2.18 16.92 7.56
N ARG A 80 -1.61 17.95 6.92
CA ARG A 80 -2.09 18.48 5.65
C ARG A 80 -1.29 17.98 4.45
N MET A 81 -2.00 17.74 3.36
CA MET A 81 -1.41 17.61 2.03
C MET A 81 -0.80 18.94 1.58
N GLN A 82 0.31 18.88 0.86
CA GLN A 82 1.07 20.03 0.40
C GLN A 82 1.13 20.07 -1.14
N GLU A 83 1.35 21.27 -1.68
CA GLU A 83 1.61 21.45 -3.10
C GLU A 83 2.85 20.64 -3.53
N GLY A 84 2.77 20.02 -4.71
CA GLY A 84 3.83 19.20 -5.29
C GLY A 84 3.85 17.74 -4.84
N GLU A 85 3.07 17.37 -3.81
CA GLU A 85 3.01 16.00 -3.32
C GLU A 85 2.26 15.06 -4.28
N ILE A 86 2.72 13.81 -4.34
CA ILE A 86 2.14 12.73 -5.15
C ILE A 86 1.59 11.69 -4.19
N TYR A 87 0.36 11.26 -4.38
CA TYR A 87 -0.30 10.33 -3.47
C TYR A 87 -0.90 9.14 -4.21
N ALA A 88 -0.75 7.95 -3.62
CA ALA A 88 -1.63 6.81 -3.84
C ALA A 88 -2.89 7.02 -3.00
N ILE A 89 -4.04 7.17 -3.67
CA ILE A 89 -5.35 7.11 -3.02
C ILE A 89 -5.90 5.71 -3.27
N GLU A 90 -5.74 4.83 -2.29
CA GLU A 90 -6.26 3.46 -2.31
C GLU A 90 -7.23 3.23 -1.14
N THR A 91 -8.28 2.47 -1.40
CA THR A 91 -9.23 2.06 -0.37
C THR A 91 -9.52 0.58 -0.47
N PHE A 92 -9.89 0.00 0.67
CA PHE A 92 -10.09 -1.44 0.81
C PHE A 92 -11.38 -1.69 1.56
N GLY A 93 -12.34 -2.32 0.90
CA GLY A 93 -13.60 -2.77 1.50
C GLY A 93 -13.52 -4.25 1.86
N SER A 94 -14.15 -4.65 2.95
CA SER A 94 -14.19 -6.03 3.44
C SER A 94 -15.58 -6.40 3.95
N THR A 95 -15.99 -7.65 3.71
CA THR A 95 -17.16 -8.27 4.38
C THR A 95 -16.80 -8.90 5.74
N GLY A 96 -15.52 -8.86 6.12
CA GLY A 96 -14.95 -9.48 7.32
C GLY A 96 -14.89 -8.55 8.54
N LYS A 97 -13.72 -8.54 9.20
CA LYS A 97 -13.46 -7.71 10.38
C LYS A 97 -13.01 -6.29 10.04
N GLY A 98 -12.70 -6.01 8.77
CA GLY A 98 -12.13 -4.74 8.35
C GLY A 98 -10.76 -4.51 9.00
N LEU A 99 -9.97 -5.58 9.15
CA LEU A 99 -8.63 -5.57 9.73
C LEU A 99 -7.81 -6.69 9.13
N VAL A 100 -6.65 -6.36 8.58
CA VAL A 100 -5.72 -7.35 8.04
C VAL A 100 -4.66 -7.75 9.06
N HIS A 101 -4.13 -8.96 8.89
CA HIS A 101 -2.96 -9.48 9.59
C HIS A 101 -2.06 -10.17 8.56
N ASP A 102 -0.78 -10.29 8.91
CA ASP A 102 0.18 -11.04 8.11
C ASP A 102 -0.24 -12.52 8.04
N ASP A 103 -0.31 -13.07 6.83
CA ASP A 103 -0.58 -14.49 6.60
C ASP A 103 0.14 -14.99 5.35
N MET A 104 0.23 -16.31 5.18
CA MET A 104 0.84 -17.01 4.04
C MET A 104 2.36 -16.74 3.87
N GLU A 105 2.91 -17.18 2.74
CA GLU A 105 4.34 -17.05 2.47
C GLU A 105 4.71 -15.65 1.95
N VAL A 106 5.74 -15.04 2.55
CA VAL A 106 6.29 -13.74 2.12
C VAL A 106 6.85 -13.82 0.71
N SER A 107 6.38 -12.93 -0.16
CA SER A 107 6.85 -12.82 -1.54
C SER A 107 7.43 -11.44 -1.88
N HIS A 108 7.00 -10.38 -1.20
CA HIS A 108 7.42 -9.00 -1.45
C HIS A 108 8.48 -8.56 -0.44
N TYR A 109 9.45 -7.80 -0.94
CA TYR A 109 10.59 -7.29 -0.17
C TYR A 109 10.96 -5.92 -0.70
N MET A 110 11.52 -5.06 0.15
CA MET A 110 12.04 -3.77 -0.28
C MET A 110 13.27 -3.43 0.54
N LYS A 111 14.29 -2.82 -0.07
CA LYS A 111 15.42 -2.30 0.69
C LYS A 111 14.91 -1.20 1.63
N ASN A 112 15.40 -1.17 2.86
CA ASN A 112 15.12 -0.07 3.78
C ASN A 112 15.65 1.24 3.17
N PHE A 113 14.76 2.21 2.96
CA PHE A 113 15.07 3.47 2.28
C PHE A 113 16.15 4.27 3.01
N ASP A 114 16.11 4.28 4.35
CA ASP A 114 17.02 5.06 5.20
C ASP A 114 18.41 4.41 5.36
N VAL A 115 18.60 3.19 4.82
CA VAL A 115 19.88 2.47 4.88
C VAL A 115 20.65 2.68 3.58
N GLU A 116 21.46 3.72 3.53
CA GLU A 116 22.32 4.02 2.37
C GLU A 116 23.32 2.88 2.11
N GLN A 117 24.13 2.53 3.12
CA GLN A 117 25.09 1.44 3.08
C GLN A 117 24.94 0.48 4.26
N ALA A 118 24.84 -0.82 3.95
CA ALA A 118 24.80 -1.87 4.96
C ALA A 118 26.15 -2.60 5.07
N SER A 119 26.65 -2.78 6.29
CA SER A 119 27.82 -3.62 6.56
C SER A 119 27.45 -5.11 6.56
N VAL A 120 27.22 -5.68 5.38
CA VAL A 120 26.91 -7.11 5.20
C VAL A 120 28.21 -7.94 5.15
N ARG A 121 28.47 -8.74 6.20
CA ARG A 121 29.71 -9.52 6.32
C ARG A 121 29.69 -10.84 5.56
N ASN A 122 28.55 -11.55 5.55
CA ASN A 122 28.43 -12.85 4.88
C ASN A 122 28.54 -12.68 3.36
N THR A 123 29.44 -13.44 2.71
CA THR A 123 29.72 -13.32 1.27
C THR A 123 28.47 -13.48 0.40
N LYS A 124 27.61 -14.48 0.69
CA LYS A 124 26.38 -14.70 -0.08
C LYS A 124 25.36 -13.59 0.13
N SER A 125 25.18 -13.14 1.38
CA SER A 125 24.29 -12.02 1.68
C SER A 125 24.79 -10.72 1.04
N LYS A 126 26.11 -10.50 1.00
CA LYS A 126 26.72 -9.33 0.34
C LYS A 126 26.53 -9.38 -1.17
N GLN A 127 26.69 -10.55 -1.80
CA GLN A 127 26.39 -10.76 -3.22
C GLN A 127 24.92 -10.42 -3.52
N LEU A 128 23.99 -11.00 -2.75
CA LEU A 128 22.56 -10.73 -2.94
C LEU A 128 22.21 -9.25 -2.70
N TYR A 129 22.76 -8.61 -1.67
CA TYR A 129 22.57 -7.18 -1.40
C TYR A 129 23.03 -6.32 -2.58
N ASN A 130 24.17 -6.65 -3.19
CA ASN A 130 24.65 -5.95 -4.38
C ASN A 130 23.72 -6.18 -5.57
N THR A 131 23.21 -7.40 -5.76
CA THR A 131 22.20 -7.69 -6.80
C THR A 131 20.94 -6.85 -6.58
N ILE A 132 20.40 -6.80 -5.36
CA ILE A 132 19.21 -6.01 -5.02
C ILE A 132 19.47 -4.52 -5.27
N THR A 133 20.58 -3.99 -4.76
CA THR A 133 20.93 -2.57 -4.90
C THR A 133 21.11 -2.17 -6.37
N LYS A 134 21.76 -3.02 -7.17
CA LYS A 134 22.00 -2.76 -8.60
C LYS A 134 20.70 -2.78 -9.43
N ASN A 135 19.79 -3.71 -9.15
CA ASN A 135 18.63 -3.95 -10.01
C ASN A 135 17.35 -3.25 -9.55
N PHE A 136 17.20 -3.01 -8.24
CA PHE A 136 15.97 -2.46 -7.66
C PHE A 136 16.22 -1.17 -6.86
N GLY A 137 17.43 -0.98 -6.32
CA GLY A 137 17.72 0.15 -5.44
C GLY A 137 16.83 0.09 -4.19
N THR A 138 15.95 1.08 -4.05
CA THR A 138 14.92 1.17 -2.99
C THR A 138 13.53 0.78 -3.46
N LEU A 139 13.34 0.40 -4.73
CA LEU A 139 12.07 -0.13 -5.21
C LEU A 139 11.82 -1.53 -4.62
N ALA A 140 10.54 -1.85 -4.44
CA ALA A 140 10.13 -3.18 -4.04
C ALA A 140 10.50 -4.23 -5.10
N PHE A 141 10.73 -5.46 -4.66
CA PHE A 141 11.01 -6.62 -5.51
C PHE A 141 10.34 -7.86 -4.95
N CYS A 142 10.37 -8.95 -5.72
CA CYS A 142 9.87 -10.25 -5.29
C CYS A 142 10.84 -11.38 -5.63
N ARG A 143 10.65 -12.54 -5.00
CA ARG A 143 11.48 -13.75 -5.22
C ARG A 143 11.60 -14.13 -6.69
N ARG A 144 10.49 -14.10 -7.44
CA ARG A 144 10.45 -14.40 -8.88
C ARG A 144 11.38 -13.50 -9.71
N TRP A 145 11.60 -12.26 -9.29
CA TRP A 145 12.51 -11.36 -10.00
C TRP A 145 13.97 -11.69 -9.72
N LEU A 146 14.31 -12.15 -8.51
CA LEU A 146 15.63 -12.70 -8.21
C LEU A 146 15.88 -13.98 -9.03
N ASP A 147 14.89 -14.88 -9.12
CA ASP A 147 14.98 -16.09 -9.94
C ASP A 147 15.28 -15.74 -11.41
N ARG A 148 14.60 -14.72 -11.96
CA ARG A 148 14.81 -14.25 -13.34
C ARG A 148 16.21 -13.65 -13.56
N LEU A 149 16.83 -13.09 -12.53
CA LEU A 149 18.21 -12.59 -12.56
C LEU A 149 19.25 -13.74 -12.44
N GLY A 150 18.81 -14.98 -12.28
CA GLY A 150 19.68 -16.15 -12.12
C GLY A 150 20.17 -16.38 -10.69
N GLU A 151 19.66 -15.63 -9.71
CA GLU A 151 19.92 -15.91 -8.31
C GLU A 151 19.30 -17.26 -7.93
N SER A 152 20.04 -18.07 -7.18
CA SER A 152 19.55 -19.37 -6.71
C SER A 152 20.04 -19.65 -5.30
N LYS A 153 19.28 -20.47 -4.55
CA LYS A 153 19.58 -20.82 -3.14
C LYS A 153 19.81 -19.58 -2.26
N TYR A 154 19.13 -18.47 -2.56
CA TYR A 154 19.33 -17.17 -1.91
C TYR A 154 18.47 -16.95 -0.65
N LEU A 155 17.51 -17.84 -0.34
CA LEU A 155 16.55 -17.61 0.75
C LEU A 155 17.20 -17.35 2.12
N LEU A 156 18.27 -18.08 2.46
CA LEU A 156 19.00 -17.85 3.72
C LEU A 156 19.76 -16.51 3.71
N ALA A 157 20.32 -16.12 2.56
CA ALA A 157 20.96 -14.82 2.38
C ALA A 157 19.93 -13.68 2.50
N LEU A 158 18.76 -13.84 1.88
CA LEU A 158 17.64 -12.89 1.97
C LEU A 158 17.14 -12.76 3.41
N LYS A 159 16.94 -13.87 4.12
CA LYS A 159 16.60 -13.85 5.55
C LYS A 159 17.65 -13.09 6.37
N SER A 160 18.93 -13.28 6.08
CA SER A 160 20.00 -12.56 6.79
C SER A 160 19.95 -11.04 6.55
N LEU A 161 19.53 -10.60 5.37
CA LEU A 161 19.34 -9.17 5.07
C LEU A 161 18.10 -8.59 5.79
N VAL A 162 17.05 -9.42 5.93
CA VAL A 162 15.86 -9.09 6.71
C VAL A 162 16.17 -8.98 8.20
N ASP A 163 16.84 -9.98 8.78
CA ASP A 163 17.23 -9.98 10.19
C ASP A 163 18.16 -8.79 10.54
N ALA A 164 18.87 -8.25 9.55
CA ALA A 164 19.74 -7.10 9.69
C ALA A 164 19.03 -5.74 9.45
N ASN A 165 17.71 -5.72 9.22
CA ASN A 165 16.90 -4.53 8.89
C ASN A 165 17.39 -3.74 7.65
N VAL A 166 18.08 -4.42 6.73
CA VAL A 166 18.54 -3.86 5.45
C VAL A 166 17.49 -4.02 4.37
N VAL A 167 16.69 -5.08 4.47
CA VAL A 167 15.56 -5.38 3.59
C VAL A 167 14.34 -5.63 4.48
N ASN A 168 13.23 -4.99 4.17
CA ASN A 168 11.97 -5.20 4.87
C ASN A 168 11.13 -6.25 4.12
N PRO A 169 10.60 -7.28 4.80
CA PRO A 169 9.62 -8.20 4.23
C PRO A 169 8.22 -7.58 4.25
N TYR A 170 7.43 -7.82 3.21
CA TYR A 170 6.03 -7.43 3.11
C TYR A 170 5.19 -8.69 2.87
N PRO A 171 4.73 -9.38 3.94
CA PRO A 171 3.86 -10.54 3.82
C PRO A 171 2.51 -10.16 3.17
N PRO A 172 1.80 -11.14 2.60
CA PRO A 172 0.39 -10.96 2.28
C PRO A 172 -0.42 -10.52 3.51
N LEU A 173 -1.33 -9.58 3.30
CA LEU A 173 -2.18 -8.99 4.34
C LEU A 173 -3.62 -9.49 4.15
N CYS A 174 -4.10 -10.28 5.10
CA CYS A 174 -5.38 -10.98 4.99
C CYS A 174 -6.36 -10.58 6.10
N ASP A 175 -7.63 -10.40 5.78
CA ASP A 175 -8.71 -10.38 6.79
C ASP A 175 -9.11 -11.85 7.11
N ILE A 176 -10.17 -12.08 7.87
CA ILE A 176 -10.57 -13.41 8.34
C ILE A 176 -10.91 -14.36 7.19
N LYS A 177 -10.60 -15.64 7.38
CA LYS A 177 -10.93 -16.71 6.42
C LYS A 177 -12.41 -16.67 6.04
N GLY A 178 -12.69 -16.74 4.73
CA GLY A 178 -14.04 -16.78 4.17
C GLY A 178 -14.69 -15.41 3.94
N CYS A 179 -14.02 -14.31 4.29
CA CYS A 179 -14.47 -12.99 3.86
C CYS A 179 -14.03 -12.67 2.43
N TYR A 180 -14.57 -11.58 1.88
CA TYR A 180 -14.20 -11.03 0.59
C TYR A 180 -13.67 -9.61 0.79
N THR A 181 -12.60 -9.28 0.07
CA THR A 181 -12.04 -7.94 0.01
C THR A 181 -12.04 -7.43 -1.43
N ALA A 182 -12.09 -6.11 -1.59
CA ALA A 182 -11.87 -5.44 -2.88
C ALA A 182 -11.05 -4.17 -2.66
N GLN A 183 -10.34 -3.74 -3.72
CA GLN A 183 -9.48 -2.56 -3.72
C GLN A 183 -9.69 -1.78 -5.02
N PHE A 184 -9.61 -0.46 -4.94
CA PHE A 184 -9.38 0.44 -6.07
C PHE A 184 -8.35 1.49 -5.67
N GLU A 185 -7.53 1.92 -6.62
CA GLU A 185 -6.44 2.87 -6.40
C GLU A 185 -6.25 3.79 -7.61
N HIS A 186 -5.94 5.06 -7.34
CA HIS A 186 -5.28 5.93 -8.32
C HIS A 186 -4.10 6.68 -7.70
N THR A 187 -3.16 7.04 -8.57
CA THR A 187 -2.15 8.04 -8.25
C THR A 187 -2.68 9.44 -8.61
N ILE A 188 -2.52 10.38 -7.69
CA ILE A 188 -2.81 11.80 -7.91
C ILE A 188 -1.55 12.66 -7.75
N ILE A 189 -1.48 13.76 -8.48
CA ILE A 189 -0.44 14.78 -8.36
C ILE A 189 -1.11 16.09 -7.94
N LEU A 190 -0.68 16.66 -6.82
CA LEU A 190 -1.15 17.96 -6.34
C LEU A 190 -0.32 19.08 -6.99
N ARG A 191 -0.61 19.38 -8.25
CA ARG A 191 0.11 20.43 -9.00
C ARG A 191 -0.29 21.81 -8.48
N PRO A 192 0.56 22.85 -8.70
CA PRO A 192 0.22 24.22 -8.27
C PRO A 192 -1.09 24.76 -8.86
N THR A 193 -1.50 24.26 -10.04
CA THR A 193 -2.67 24.76 -10.77
C THR A 193 -3.89 23.84 -10.71
N CYS A 194 -3.72 22.57 -10.31
CA CYS A 194 -4.80 21.59 -10.29
C CYS A 194 -4.40 20.31 -9.54
N LYS A 195 -5.40 19.52 -9.15
CA LYS A 195 -5.22 18.10 -8.81
C LYS A 195 -5.37 17.27 -10.08
N GLU A 196 -4.33 16.52 -10.45
CA GLU A 196 -4.34 15.63 -11.61
C GLU A 196 -4.44 14.17 -11.14
N VAL A 197 -5.46 13.43 -11.59
CA VAL A 197 -5.54 11.99 -11.38
C VAL A 197 -4.79 11.30 -12.52
N VAL A 198 -3.46 11.24 -12.37
CA VAL A 198 -2.54 10.88 -13.47
C VAL A 198 -2.75 9.46 -14.00
N SER A 199 -3.29 8.56 -13.18
CA SER A 199 -3.57 7.17 -13.57
C SER A 199 -5.03 6.91 -13.97
N ARG A 200 -5.86 7.95 -14.19
CA ARG A 200 -7.26 7.76 -14.61
C ARG A 200 -7.34 7.19 -16.02
N GLY A 201 -8.22 6.21 -16.24
CA GLY A 201 -8.55 5.66 -17.55
C GLY A 201 -10.06 5.67 -17.83
N ASP A 202 -10.45 5.16 -19.00
CA ASP A 202 -11.85 4.94 -19.37
C ASP A 202 -12.46 3.71 -18.65
N ASP A 203 -11.61 2.90 -18.02
CA ASP A 203 -11.97 1.66 -17.32
C ASP A 203 -12.35 1.90 -15.86
N TYR A 204 -11.60 2.72 -15.12
CA TYR A 204 -11.98 3.15 -13.78
C TYR A 204 -11.31 4.44 -13.33
#